data_AF-A0A9E3CFS4-F1
#
_entry.id   AF-A0A9E3CFS4-F1
#
_cell.length_a   1.000
_cell.length_b   1.000
_cell.length_c   1.000
_cell.angle_alpha   90.00
_cell.angle_beta   90.00
_cell.angle_gamma   90.00
#
_symmetry.space_group_name_H-M   'P 1'
#
loop_
_entity.id
_entity.type
_entity.pdbx_description
1 polymer ?
#
loop_
_entity_poly.entity_id
_entity_poly.type
_entity_poly.pdbx_seq_one_letter_code
_entity_poly.pdbx_strand_id
1 'polypeptide(L)'
;VLFDRLPEPIDLELDLGRRMLYWTDRGNPPRGNTVSRAALDAQPGGGPEILVGDLMEAIGLSLDLKGGRMFFSDLGGSVYSARLDGSEKRALTLAQGNLTGVAYAGLR
;
A
#
# COMPACT_ATOMS: atom_id res chain seq x y z
N VAL A 1 5.60 -14.24 -14.03
CA VAL A 1 5.99 -13.52 -12.80
C VAL A 1 6.15 -12.05 -13.17
N LEU A 2 5.49 -11.12 -12.47
CA LEU A 2 5.61 -9.67 -12.75
C LEU A 2 6.79 -9.06 -12.00
N PHE A 3 6.94 -9.40 -10.71
CA PHE A 3 8.08 -9.04 -9.87
C PHE A 3 8.59 -10.27 -9.11
N ASP A 4 9.90 -10.33 -8.90
CA ASP A 4 10.55 -11.34 -8.07
C ASP A 4 11.35 -10.69 -6.94
N ARG A 5 11.69 -11.49 -5.91
CA ARG A 5 12.55 -11.08 -4.79
C ARG A 5 12.08 -9.78 -4.10
N LEU A 6 10.76 -9.59 -4.06
CA LEU A 6 10.14 -8.63 -3.14
C LEU A 6 10.34 -9.14 -1.70
N PRO A 7 10.51 -8.24 -0.71
CA PRO A 7 10.76 -8.66 0.66
C PRO A 7 9.67 -9.56 1.23
N GLU A 8 8.43 -9.07 1.38
CA GLU A 8 7.28 -9.85 1.86
C GLU A 8 5.96 -9.13 1.50
N PRO A 9 5.47 -9.20 0.25
CA PRO A 9 4.20 -8.58 -0.16
C PRO A 9 2.99 -9.29 0.47
N ILE A 10 1.97 -8.53 0.90
CA ILE A 10 0.83 -9.06 1.68
C ILE A 10 -0.52 -8.81 1.01
N ASP A 11 -0.95 -7.56 0.95
CA ASP A 11 -2.24 -7.18 0.37
C ASP A 11 -1.99 -6.38 -0.93
N LEU A 12 -2.90 -6.51 -1.89
CA LEU A 12 -2.75 -5.87 -3.20
C LEU A 12 -4.07 -5.31 -3.71
N GLU A 13 -3.97 -4.20 -4.44
CA GLU A 13 -5.10 -3.50 -5.04
C GLU A 13 -4.75 -3.04 -6.47
N LEU A 14 -5.78 -2.89 -7.31
CA LEU A 14 -5.63 -2.56 -8.73
C LEU A 14 -6.31 -1.23 -9.08
N ASP A 15 -5.56 -0.33 -9.73
CA ASP A 15 -6.14 0.76 -10.52
C ASP A 15 -6.14 0.33 -12.00
N LEU A 16 -7.24 -0.27 -12.45
CA LEU A 16 -7.37 -0.72 -13.84
C LEU A 16 -7.44 0.44 -14.85
N GLY A 17 -7.88 1.62 -14.42
CA GLY A 17 -7.96 2.81 -15.28
C GLY A 17 -6.59 3.36 -15.62
N ARG A 18 -5.66 3.36 -14.66
CA ARG A 18 -4.26 3.76 -14.84
C ARG A 18 -3.32 2.59 -15.11
N ARG A 19 -3.82 1.36 -15.08
CA ARG A 19 -3.06 0.11 -15.21
C ARG A 19 -1.95 -0.01 -14.15
N MET A 20 -2.28 0.29 -12.90
CA MET A 20 -1.34 0.25 -11.78
C MET A 20 -1.71 -0.85 -10.78
N LEU A 21 -0.68 -1.53 -10.25
CA LEU A 21 -0.73 -2.42 -9.11
C LEU A 21 -0.19 -1.68 -7.89
N TYR A 22 -0.89 -1.78 -6.77
CA TYR A 22 -0.44 -1.29 -5.46
C TYR A 22 -0.39 -2.45 -4.48
N TRP A 23 0.56 -2.44 -3.53
CA TRP A 23 0.63 -3.47 -2.48
C TRP A 23 1.26 -2.95 -1.21
N THR A 24 0.95 -3.61 -0.10
CA THR A 24 1.71 -3.55 1.15
C THR A 24 2.81 -4.59 1.14
N ASP A 25 3.98 -4.23 1.67
CA ASP A 25 5.09 -5.16 1.90
C ASP A 25 5.52 -5.08 3.37
N ARG A 26 5.52 -6.21 4.07
CA ARG A 26 5.82 -6.28 5.51
C ARG A 26 7.25 -6.69 5.83
N GLY A 27 8.08 -6.92 4.81
CA GLY A 27 9.44 -7.38 5.04
C GLY A 27 10.32 -6.30 5.67
N ASN A 28 11.62 -6.59 5.80
CA ASN A 28 12.53 -5.65 6.43
C ASN A 28 12.85 -4.43 5.54
N PRO A 29 13.07 -3.24 6.14
CA PRO A 29 13.65 -2.09 5.44
C PRO A 29 14.97 -2.44 4.73
N PRO A 30 15.35 -1.73 3.65
CA PRO A 30 14.73 -0.48 3.17
C PRO A 30 13.57 -0.67 2.19
N ARG A 31 13.25 -1.91 1.78
CA ARG A 31 12.23 -2.18 0.76
C ARG A 31 10.92 -2.77 1.30
N GLY A 32 10.91 -3.28 2.52
CA GLY A 32 9.70 -3.69 3.23
C GLY A 32 9.25 -2.68 4.28
N ASN A 33 8.12 -2.95 4.91
CA ASN A 33 7.32 -1.98 5.66
C ASN A 33 6.91 -0.77 4.81
N THR A 34 6.40 -1.08 3.62
CA THR A 34 6.05 -0.08 2.60
C THR A 34 4.64 -0.25 2.06
N VAL A 35 4.13 0.83 1.45
CA VAL A 35 3.17 0.75 0.35
C VAL A 35 3.93 1.07 -0.93
N SER A 36 3.85 0.17 -1.90
CA SER A 36 4.55 0.29 -3.18
C SER A 36 3.57 0.21 -4.35
N ARG A 37 3.97 0.72 -5.51
CA ARG A 37 3.22 0.56 -6.76
C ARG A 37 4.11 0.20 -7.94
N ALA A 38 3.49 -0.34 -8.97
CA ALA A 38 4.11 -0.50 -10.28
C ALA A 38 3.07 -0.56 -11.40
N ALA A 39 3.50 -0.31 -12.63
CA ALA A 39 2.65 -0.52 -13.81
C ALA A 39 2.41 -2.02 -14.04
N LEU A 40 1.18 -2.39 -14.45
CA LEU A 40 0.82 -3.78 -14.75
C LEU A 40 1.56 -4.35 -15.95
N ASP A 41 2.05 -3.50 -16.84
CA ASP A 41 2.87 -3.81 -18.01
C ASP A 41 4.32 -3.37 -17.86
N ALA A 42 4.79 -3.23 -16.61
CA ALA A 42 6.18 -2.95 -16.31
C ALA A 42 7.09 -3.94 -17.05
N GLN A 43 8.05 -3.39 -17.80
CA GLN A 43 9.07 -4.19 -18.46
C GLN A 43 10.03 -4.79 -17.43
N PRO A 44 10.68 -5.92 -17.72
CA PRO A 44 11.72 -6.48 -16.86
C PRO A 44 12.78 -5.40 -16.54
N GLY A 45 12.96 -5.10 -15.25
CA GLY A 45 13.88 -4.05 -14.77
C GLY A 45 13.22 -2.72 -14.39
N GLY A 46 11.94 -2.49 -14.74
CA GLY A 46 11.12 -1.40 -14.22
C GLY A 46 10.66 -1.73 -12.80
N GLY A 47 11.53 -1.53 -11.81
CA GLY A 47 11.27 -1.91 -10.43
C GLY A 47 10.09 -1.15 -9.80
N PRO A 48 9.53 -1.69 -8.69
CA PRO A 48 8.55 -1.00 -7.86
C PRO A 48 8.98 0.40 -7.42
N GLU A 49 8.02 1.31 -7.37
CA GLU A 49 8.14 2.59 -6.69
C GLU A 49 7.60 2.45 -5.25
N ILE A 50 8.43 2.80 -4.26
CA ILE A 50 7.98 2.90 -2.86
C ILE A 50 7.29 4.25 -2.67
N LEU A 51 6.00 4.23 -2.36
CA LEU A 51 5.19 5.43 -2.15
C LEU A 51 5.22 5.88 -0.69
N VAL A 52 5.19 4.91 0.23
CA VAL A 52 5.19 5.13 1.67
C VAL A 52 6.13 4.12 2.31
N GLY A 53 6.97 4.56 3.23
CA GLY A 53 7.74 3.70 4.13
C GLY A 53 7.35 3.89 5.60
N ASP A 54 8.18 3.33 6.48
CA ASP A 54 8.09 3.45 7.94
C ASP A 54 6.72 3.00 8.49
N LEU A 55 6.31 1.80 8.09
CA LEU A 55 5.18 1.09 8.68
C LEU A 55 5.66 0.03 9.69
N MET A 56 4.76 -0.45 10.54
CA MET A 56 5.07 -1.50 11.52
C MET A 56 4.36 -2.80 11.19
N GLU A 57 4.96 -3.60 10.31
CA GLU A 57 4.38 -4.78 9.66
C GLU A 57 3.14 -4.39 8.83
N ALA A 58 3.39 -3.77 7.67
CA ALA A 58 2.34 -3.33 6.76
C ALA A 58 1.41 -4.51 6.39
N ILE A 59 0.08 -4.30 6.45
CA ILE A 59 -0.88 -5.38 6.24
C ILE A 59 -1.96 -5.02 5.23
N GLY A 60 -3.02 -4.31 5.63
CA GLY A 60 -4.14 -4.02 4.72
C GLY A 60 -3.88 -2.82 3.83
N LEU A 61 -4.44 -2.86 2.62
CA LEU A 61 -4.47 -1.76 1.66
C LEU A 61 -5.88 -1.64 1.06
N SER A 62 -6.38 -0.43 0.89
CA SER A 62 -7.58 -0.18 0.10
C SER A 62 -7.50 1.16 -0.63
N LEU A 63 -8.02 1.22 -1.85
CA LEU A 63 -7.93 2.40 -2.72
C LEU A 63 -9.29 3.10 -2.86
N ASP A 64 -9.29 4.41 -2.64
CA ASP A 64 -10.33 5.30 -3.16
C ASP A 64 -9.84 5.93 -4.46
N LEU A 65 -10.08 5.22 -5.58
CA LEU A 65 -9.64 5.67 -6.90
C LEU A 65 -10.32 6.97 -7.35
N LYS A 66 -11.56 7.22 -6.93
CA LYS A 66 -12.31 8.44 -7.27
C LYS A 66 -11.83 9.63 -6.46
N GLY A 67 -11.61 9.44 -5.16
CA GLY A 67 -11.07 10.46 -4.26
C GLY A 67 -9.55 10.64 -4.35
N GLY A 68 -8.85 9.78 -5.09
CA GLY A 68 -7.41 9.88 -5.30
C GLY A 68 -6.58 9.57 -4.05
N ARG A 69 -7.07 8.67 -3.18
CA ARG A 69 -6.42 8.30 -1.92
C ARG A 69 -6.26 6.80 -1.76
N MET A 70 -5.28 6.43 -0.96
CA MET A 70 -5.11 5.10 -0.41
C MET A 70 -5.25 5.12 1.10
N PHE A 71 -5.73 4.01 1.64
CA PHE A 71 -5.84 3.73 3.06
C PHE A 71 -5.07 2.44 3.33
N PHE A 72 -4.26 2.44 4.38
CA PHE A 72 -3.42 1.29 4.70
C PHE A 72 -3.27 1.15 6.20
N SER A 73 -3.02 -0.08 6.63
CA SER A 73 -2.91 -0.45 8.04
C SER A 73 -1.63 -1.24 8.29
N ASP A 74 -1.24 -1.31 9.56
CA ASP A 74 -0.12 -2.11 10.02
C ASP A 74 -0.47 -2.91 11.28
N LEU A 75 0.29 -3.97 11.58
CA LEU A 75 0.05 -4.80 12.78
C LEU A 75 0.40 -4.07 14.09
N GLY A 76 1.10 -2.93 14.01
CA GLY A 76 1.23 -1.98 15.12
C GLY A 76 -0.10 -1.34 15.54
N GLY A 77 -1.17 -1.56 14.77
CA GLY A 77 -2.52 -1.13 15.08
C GLY A 77 -2.86 0.26 14.60
N SER A 78 -2.14 0.74 13.59
CA SER A 78 -2.35 2.07 13.01
C SER A 78 -3.08 1.99 11.67
N VAL A 79 -3.91 2.99 11.39
CA VAL A 79 -4.55 3.19 10.08
C VAL A 79 -4.13 4.55 9.56
N TYR A 80 -3.74 4.59 8.30
CA TYR A 80 -3.23 5.77 7.62
C TYR A 80 -4.03 6.08 6.36
N SER A 81 -3.85 7.29 5.87
CA SER A 81 -4.23 7.68 4.52
C SER A 81 -3.11 8.47 3.86
N ALA A 82 -2.98 8.33 2.54
CA ALA A 82 -2.13 9.15 1.69
C ALA A 82 -2.82 9.34 0.32
N ARG A 83 -2.32 10.25 -0.51
CA ARG A 83 -2.68 10.29 -1.93
C ARG A 83 -2.09 9.08 -2.66
N LEU A 84 -2.62 8.77 -3.86
CA LEU A 84 -2.15 7.63 -4.68
C LEU A 84 -0.70 7.75 -5.18
N ASP A 85 -0.04 8.90 -4.96
CA ASP A 85 1.37 9.15 -5.21
C ASP A 85 2.24 9.11 -3.94
N GLY A 86 1.67 8.70 -2.79
CA GLY A 86 2.38 8.64 -1.51
C GLY A 86 2.42 9.96 -0.74
N SER A 87 2.07 11.07 -1.37
CA SER A 87 2.06 12.38 -0.70
C SER A 87 0.92 12.50 0.32
N GLU A 88 1.05 13.46 1.24
CA GLU A 88 0.07 13.71 2.30
C GLU A 88 -0.25 12.49 3.19
N LYS A 89 0.75 11.64 3.46
CA LYS A 89 0.65 10.58 4.48
C LYS A 89 0.23 11.20 5.81
N ARG A 90 -0.85 10.68 6.39
CA ARG A 90 -1.31 11.03 7.73
C ARG A 90 -1.88 9.81 8.44
N ALA A 91 -1.72 9.76 9.76
CA ALA A 91 -2.43 8.79 10.59
C ALA A 91 -3.90 9.21 10.74
N LEU A 92 -4.80 8.24 10.67
CA LEU A 92 -6.22 8.38 11.01
C LEU A 92 -6.46 7.89 12.44
N THR A 93 -5.87 6.74 12.78
CA THR A 93 -5.86 6.17 14.13
C THR A 93 -4.50 5.53 14.37
N LEU A 94 -4.05 5.51 15.63
CA LEU A 94 -2.78 4.92 16.04
C LEU A 94 -3.01 3.91 17.16
N ALA A 95 -2.23 2.84 17.15
CA ALA A 95 -2.11 1.87 18.25
C ALA A 95 -3.45 1.37 18.82
N GLN A 96 -4.39 0.99 17.94
CA GLN A 96 -5.71 0.47 18.33
C GLN A 96 -5.70 -1.02 18.73
N GLY A 97 -4.53 -1.66 18.75
CA GLY A 97 -4.39 -3.12 18.83
C GLY A 97 -4.35 -3.78 17.44
N ASN A 98 -4.31 -5.11 17.39
CA ASN A 98 -4.05 -5.83 16.14
C ASN A 98 -5.13 -5.55 15.07
N LEU A 99 -4.73 -4.91 13.98
CA LEU A 99 -5.54 -4.75 12.78
C LEU A 99 -5.04 -5.73 11.73
N THR A 100 -5.95 -6.36 10.98
CA THR A 100 -5.57 -7.37 9.95
C THR A 100 -5.93 -6.94 8.54
N GLY A 101 -6.49 -5.75 8.36
CA GLY A 101 -6.98 -5.28 7.06
C GLY A 101 -7.66 -3.93 7.16
N VAL A 102 -7.96 -3.34 6.00
CA VAL A 102 -8.74 -2.12 5.85
C VAL A 102 -9.58 -2.22 4.58
N ALA A 103 -10.79 -1.65 4.60
CA ALA A 103 -11.63 -1.55 3.41
C ALA A 103 -12.19 -0.13 3.32
N TYR A 104 -12.11 0.46 2.12
CA TYR A 104 -12.79 1.71 1.83
C TYR A 104 -14.19 1.44 1.28
N ALA A 105 -15.21 1.99 1.94
CA ALA A 105 -16.59 1.95 1.49
C ALA A 105 -17.07 3.37 1.18
N GLY A 106 -17.10 3.74 -0.09
CA GLY A 106 -17.69 4.99 -0.54
C GLY A 106 -19.22 4.94 -0.49
N LEU A 107 -19.84 6.03 -0.05
CA LEU A 107 -21.29 6.22 -0.22
C LEU A 107 -21.58 6.51 -1.70
N ARG A 108 -22.61 5.86 -2.26
CA ARG A 108 -23.07 6.10 -3.63
C ARG A 108 -23.87 7.38 -3.74
#